data_AF-A0A368EXW5-F1
#
_entry.id   AF-A0A368EXW5-F1
#
_cell.length_a   1.000
_cell.length_b   1.000
_cell.length_c   1.000
_cell.angle_alpha   90.00
_cell.angle_beta   90.00
_cell.angle_gamma   90.00
#
_symmetry.space_group_name_H-M   'P 1'
#
loop_
_entity.id
_entity.type
_entity.pdbx_description
1 polymer ?
#
loop_
_entity_poly.entity_id
_entity_poly.type
_entity_poly.pdbx_seq_one_letter_code
_entity_poly.pdbx_strand_id
1 'polypeptide(L)'
;MNVDPFVETERKIEAVKQRYTPEYFKATKFTGPGIPPWKSDLLSKRYSSDVIRQYEEKAWREFSKWKKVNAPSVDLHPPYEFEFPIRQPML
;
A
#
# COMPACT_ATOMS: atom_id res chain seq x y z
N MET A 1 -10.62 10.98 16.94
CA MET A 1 -10.09 11.63 15.73
C MET A 1 -10.20 10.63 14.59
N ASN A 2 -10.94 10.95 13.52
CA ASN A 2 -10.89 10.15 12.30
C ASN A 2 -9.56 10.44 11.62
N VAL A 3 -8.63 9.48 11.67
CA VAL A 3 -7.34 9.58 10.98
C VAL A 3 -7.58 9.17 9.54
N ASP A 4 -7.03 9.92 8.59
CA ASP A 4 -7.06 9.57 7.17
C ASP A 4 -6.43 8.18 6.97
N PRO A 5 -7.17 7.18 6.45
CA PRO A 5 -6.66 5.82 6.24
C PRO A 5 -5.43 5.74 5.33
N PHE A 6 -5.25 6.73 4.44
CA PHE A 6 -4.02 6.88 3.67
C PHE A 6 -2.83 7.18 4.59
N VAL A 7 -2.96 8.22 5.42
CA VAL A 7 -1.93 8.66 6.37
C VAL A 7 -1.62 7.57 7.39
N GLU A 8 -2.63 6.81 7.81
CA GLU A 8 -2.43 5.66 8.70
C GLU A 8 -1.62 4.54 8.03
N THR A 9 -1.87 4.28 6.74
CA THR A 9 -1.13 3.28 5.95
C THR A 9 0.34 3.68 5.82
N GLU A 10 0.62 4.95 5.49
CA GLU A 10 2.01 5.46 5.43
C GLU A 10 2.72 5.35 6.77
N ARG A 11 2.06 5.72 7.88
CA ARG A 11 2.63 5.58 9.23
C ARG A 11 2.99 4.15 9.57
N LYS A 12 2.16 3.17 9.18
CA LYS A 12 2.44 1.75 9.40
C LYS A 12 3.66 1.29 8.61
N ILE A 13 3.77 1.70 7.34
CA ILE A 13 4.93 1.40 6.49
C ILE A 13 6.20 2.00 7.09
N GLU A 14 6.16 3.25 7.56
CA GLU A 14 7.31 3.93 8.14
C GLU A 14 7.76 3.27 9.45
N ALA A 15 6.82 2.89 10.32
CA ALA A 15 7.14 2.15 11.55
C ALA A 15 7.83 0.79 11.26
N VAL A 16 7.42 0.11 10.18
CA VAL A 16 8.05 -1.14 9.73
C VAL A 16 9.46 -0.89 9.19
N LYS A 17 9.67 0.17 8.40
CA LYS A 17 11.00 0.57 7.91
C LYS A 17 11.98 0.84 9.05
N GLN A 18 11.52 1.52 10.09
CA GLN A 18 12.33 1.80 11.29
C GLN A 18 12.64 0.54 12.12
N ARG A 19 11.73 -0.43 12.14
CA ARG A 19 11.88 -1.65 12.95
C ARG A 19 12.73 -2.73 12.26
N TYR A 20 12.54 -2.94 10.97
CA TYR A 20 13.12 -4.05 10.23
C TYR A 20 14.39 -3.65 9.48
N THR A 21 15.35 -3.07 10.21
CA THR A 21 16.62 -2.62 9.64
C THR A 21 17.53 -3.81 9.28
N PRO A 22 18.52 -3.61 8.40
CA PRO A 22 19.55 -4.61 8.15
C PRO A 22 20.25 -5.06 9.44
N GLU A 23 20.52 -4.15 10.38
CA GLU A 23 21.19 -4.43 11.65
C GLU A 23 20.37 -5.39 12.52
N TYR A 24 19.04 -5.20 12.54
CA TYR A 24 18.12 -6.10 13.24
C TYR A 24 18.25 -7.54 12.71
N PHE A 25 18.24 -7.73 11.38
CA PHE A 25 18.37 -9.07 10.79
C PHE A 25 19.78 -9.64 10.88
N LYS A 26 20.80 -8.77 10.84
CA LYS A 26 22.18 -9.17 11.06
C LYS A 26 22.35 -9.81 12.44
N ALA A 27 21.83 -9.15 13.49
CA ALA A 27 21.90 -9.63 14.86
C ALA A 27 21.01 -10.87 15.13
N THR A 28 19.86 -10.97 14.48
CA THR A 28 18.86 -12.03 14.78
C THR A 28 18.97 -13.27 13.89
N LYS A 29 19.46 -13.15 12.65
CA LYS A 29 19.46 -14.25 11.67
C LYS A 29 20.81 -14.58 11.06
N PHE A 30 21.75 -13.63 11.00
CA PHE A 30 22.99 -13.79 10.21
C PHE A 30 24.27 -13.72 11.06
N THR A 31 24.17 -14.03 12.34
CA THR A 31 25.26 -14.07 13.35
C THR A 31 25.80 -15.48 13.61
N GLY A 32 25.44 -16.48 12.80
CA GLY A 32 25.85 -17.87 13.00
C GLY A 32 27.34 -18.13 12.72
N PRO A 33 27.96 -19.12 13.40
CA PRO A 33 29.32 -19.54 13.10
C PRO A 33 29.39 -20.06 11.65
N GLY A 34 30.36 -19.55 10.88
CA GLY A 34 30.56 -19.91 9.48
C GLY A 34 29.97 -18.94 8.44
N ILE A 35 29.32 -17.84 8.86
CA ILE A 35 28.92 -16.76 7.94
C ILE A 35 29.98 -15.65 7.97
N PRO A 36 30.71 -15.40 6.88
CA PRO A 36 31.64 -14.28 6.81
C PRO A 36 30.95 -12.92 7.00
N PRO A 37 31.63 -11.90 7.55
CA PRO A 37 31.03 -10.58 7.80
C PRO A 37 30.40 -9.94 6.57
N TRP A 38 31.05 -10.05 5.40
CA TRP A 38 30.53 -9.51 4.14
C TRP A 38 29.22 -10.20 3.72
N LYS A 39 29.10 -11.51 3.95
CA LYS A 39 27.93 -12.31 3.57
C LYS A 39 26.77 -12.00 4.50
N SER A 40 27.04 -11.85 5.80
CA SER A 40 26.07 -11.42 6.79
C SER A 40 25.48 -10.05 6.42
N ASP A 41 26.33 -9.10 6.05
CA ASP A 41 25.92 -7.74 5.64
C ASP A 41 25.08 -7.72 4.35
N LEU A 42 25.48 -8.51 3.35
CA LEU A 42 24.74 -8.63 2.10
C LEU A 42 23.36 -9.25 2.32
N LEU A 43 23.30 -10.35 3.08
CA LEU A 43 22.05 -11.05 3.36
C LEU A 43 21.11 -10.22 4.22
N SER A 44 21.62 -9.50 5.21
CA SER A 44 20.81 -8.65 6.08
C SER A 44 20.18 -7.49 5.32
N LYS A 45 20.93 -6.83 4.44
CA LYS A 45 20.42 -5.76 3.56
C LYS A 45 19.34 -6.27 2.62
N ARG A 46 19.59 -7.39 1.94
CA ARG A 46 18.62 -8.00 1.02
C ARG A 46 17.34 -8.40 1.75
N TYR A 47 17.47 -9.07 2.89
CA TYR A 47 16.32 -9.56 3.65
C TYR A 47 15.50 -8.40 4.24
N SER A 48 16.15 -7.36 4.76
CA SER A 48 15.47 -6.14 5.20
C SER A 48 14.65 -5.52 4.06
N SER A 49 15.27 -5.33 2.89
CA SER A 49 14.58 -4.77 1.73
C SER A 49 13.40 -5.63 1.27
N ASP A 50 13.54 -6.95 1.23
CA ASP A 50 12.47 -7.84 0.80
C ASP A 50 11.30 -7.85 1.80
N VAL A 51 11.57 -7.85 3.11
CA VAL A 51 10.53 -7.80 4.15
C VAL A 51 9.77 -6.48 4.09
N ILE A 52 10.48 -5.35 3.98
CA ILE A 52 9.85 -4.02 3.87
C ILE A 52 8.99 -3.95 2.62
N ARG A 53 9.50 -4.41 1.47
CA ARG A 53 8.76 -4.42 0.20
C ARG A 53 7.49 -5.25 0.29
N GLN A 54 7.57 -6.47 0.81
CA GLN A 54 6.38 -7.34 0.97
C GLN A 54 5.34 -6.71 1.89
N TYR A 55 5.78 -6.05 2.97
CA TYR A 55 4.87 -5.35 3.87
C TYR A 55 4.19 -4.17 3.18
N GLU A 56 4.96 -3.35 2.47
CA GLU A 56 4.47 -2.18 1.74
C GLU A 56 3.45 -2.58 0.66
N GLU A 57 3.76 -3.58 -0.16
CA GLU A 57 2.83 -4.12 -1.17
C GLU A 57 1.52 -4.61 -0.53
N LYS A 58 1.60 -5.30 0.61
CA LYS A 58 0.42 -5.77 1.34
C LYS A 58 -0.39 -4.61 1.90
N ALA A 59 0.25 -3.64 2.54
CA ALA A 59 -0.40 -2.47 3.14
C ALA A 59 -1.15 -1.65 2.07
N TRP A 60 -0.51 -1.37 0.92
CA TRP A 60 -1.15 -0.66 -0.18
C TRP A 60 -2.28 -1.46 -0.84
N ARG A 61 -2.15 -2.79 -0.91
CA ARG A 61 -3.25 -3.65 -1.38
C ARG A 61 -4.45 -3.59 -0.44
N GLU A 62 -4.23 -3.60 0.87
CA GLU A 62 -5.30 -3.48 1.88
C GLU A 62 -5.97 -2.10 1.81
N PHE A 63 -5.18 -1.02 1.72
CA PHE A 63 -5.69 0.33 1.52
C PHE A 63 -6.52 0.44 0.22
N SER A 64 -6.03 -0.14 -0.88
CA SER A 64 -6.75 -0.14 -2.16
C SER A 64 -8.09 -0.88 -2.08
N LYS A 65 -8.15 -2.00 -1.34
CA LYS A 65 -9.41 -2.72 -1.08
C LYS A 65 -10.36 -1.87 -0.25
N TRP A 66 -9.87 -1.26 0.83
CA TRP A 66 -10.66 -0.35 1.65
C TRP A 66 -11.21 0.81 0.81
N LYS A 67 -10.37 1.44 -0.01
CA LYS A 67 -10.77 2.54 -0.91
C LYS A 67 -11.88 2.11 -1.86
N LYS A 68 -11.82 0.91 -2.46
CA LYS A 68 -12.88 0.43 -3.37
C LYS A 68 -14.24 0.27 -2.69
N VAL A 69 -14.25 -0.11 -1.41
CA VAL A 69 -15.49 -0.31 -0.64
C VAL A 69 -16.05 1.01 -0.10
N ASN A 70 -15.17 1.95 0.26
CA ASN A 70 -15.53 3.18 0.95
C ASN A 70 -15.50 4.43 0.06
N ALA A 71 -14.97 4.33 -1.16
CA ALA A 71 -15.08 5.41 -2.11
C ALA A 71 -16.56 5.58 -2.45
N PRO A 72 -17.08 6.82 -2.39
CA PRO A 72 -18.40 7.09 -2.93
C PRO A 72 -18.37 6.66 -4.40
N SER A 73 -19.16 5.64 -4.73
CA SER A 73 -19.41 5.27 -6.11
C SER A 73 -20.01 6.51 -6.77
N VAL A 74 -19.24 7.16 -7.63
CA VAL A 74 -19.83 8.10 -8.58
C VAL A 74 -20.72 7.23 -9.46
N ASP A 75 -22.03 7.29 -9.24
CA ASP A 75 -22.99 6.72 -10.17
C ASP A 75 -22.75 7.39 -11.53
N LEU A 76 -22.08 6.67 -12.43
CA LEU A 76 -21.88 7.09 -13.82
C LEU A 76 -23.17 6.94 -14.64
N HIS A 77 -24.27 6.53 -14.01
CA HIS A 77 -25.61 6.54 -14.59
C HIS A 77 -26.42 7.65 -13.90
N PRO A 78 -26.48 8.86 -14.48
CA PRO A 78 -27.44 9.84 -14.00
C PRO A 78 -28.85 9.21 -14.09
N PRO A 79 -29.68 9.28 -13.03
CA PRO A 79 -31.07 8.87 -13.10
C PRO A 79 -31.88 9.96 -13.82
N TYR A 80 -31.58 10.21 -15.09
CA TYR A 80 -32.41 11.02 -15.97
C TYR A 80 -31.97 10.83 -17.41
N GLU A 81 -32.73 10.05 -18.18
CA GLU A 81 -32.77 10.24 -19.63
C GLU A 81 -33.29 11.66 -19.86
N PHE A 82 -32.40 12.59 -20.20
CA PHE A 82 -32.81 13.92 -20.64
C PHE A 82 -33.41 13.73 -22.04
N GLU A 83 -34.70 13.37 -22.10
CA GLU A 83 -35.46 13.42 -23.33
C GLU A 83 -35.44 14.88 -23.80
N PHE A 84 -34.63 15.16 -24.82
CA PHE A 84 -34.74 16.42 -25.52
C PHE A 84 -36.08 16.41 -26.25
N PRO A 85 -37.04 17.32 -25.96
CA PRO A 85 -38.20 17.46 -26.81
C PRO A 85 -37.68 17.96 -28.16
N ILE A 86 -37.60 17.05 -29.13
CA ILE A 86 -37.42 17.40 -30.53
C ILE A 86 -38.64 18.25 -30.86
N ARG A 87 -38.44 19.56 -31.00
CA ARG A 87 -39.47 20.46 -31.49
C ARG A 87 -39.94 19.92 -32.83
N GLN A 88 -41.17 19.42 -32.88
CA GLN A 88 -41.82 19.14 -34.16
C GLN A 88 -41.82 20.45 -34.97
N PRO A 89 -41.32 20.47 -36.21
CA PRO A 89 -41.60 21.59 -37.08
C PRO A 89 -43.10 21.58 -37.36
N MET A 90 -43.79 22.63 -36.96
CA MET A 90 -45.16 22.87 -37.41
C MET A 90 -45.13 23.12 -38.92
N LEU A 91 -45.80 22.24 -39.67
CA LEU A 91 -46.28 22.47 -41.03
C LEU A 91 -47.70 21.89 -41.14
#